data_AF-A7T9B9-F1
#
_entry.id   AF-A7T9B9-F1
#
_cell.length_a   1.000
_cell.length_b   1.000
_cell.length_c   1.000
_cell.angle_alpha   90.00
_cell.angle_beta   90.00
_cell.angle_gamma   90.00
#
_symmetry.space_group_name_H-M   'P 1'
#
loop_
_entity.id
_entity.type
_entity.pdbx_description
1 polymer ?
#
loop_
_entity_poly.entity_id
_entity_poly.type
_entity_poly.pdbx_seq_one_letter_code
_entity_poly.pdbx_strand_id
1 'polypeptide(L)'
;RRGWLPSLPAKSCKDIVGSGDAGLDGKYWVRPDDARPPAHVTCDMTTNGGGWLLISSIEKIDSHDIQPLRVCKDYKCYPDIANFMSLALSPELLQQIKRRLGLTQMRFHCRKDKKQLDLITSDNNRGSHVIKYFLDEKDRPAACGYFERGPEDNSSLEKDCHGWESEKWGCGGLGTDLGWKRLYRNAIRGKSGI
;
A
#
# COMPACT_ATOMS: atom_id res chain seq x y z
N ARG A 1 -3.50 -25.00 -9.80
CA ARG A 1 -3.76 -23.57 -9.53
C ARG A 1 -2.50 -22.95 -8.95
N ARG A 2 -1.89 -21.97 -9.62
CA ARG A 2 -0.68 -21.30 -9.11
C ARG A 2 -0.99 -20.50 -7.86
N GLY A 3 -0.02 -20.42 -6.96
CA GLY A 3 -0.15 -19.70 -5.69
C GLY A 3 -0.88 -20.46 -4.58
N TRP A 4 -1.37 -21.67 -4.84
CA TRP A 4 -2.03 -22.49 -3.81
C TRP A 4 -1.06 -23.41 -3.06
N LEU A 5 0.06 -23.77 -3.69
CA LEU A 5 1.07 -24.67 -3.13
C LEU A 5 2.46 -24.03 -3.25
N PRO A 6 3.38 -24.30 -2.30
CA PRO A 6 4.74 -23.77 -2.37
C PRO A 6 5.55 -24.37 -3.54
N SER A 7 5.18 -25.56 -4.03
CA SER A 7 5.78 -26.17 -5.22
C SER A 7 5.33 -25.53 -6.53
N LEU A 8 4.25 -24.74 -6.51
CA LEU A 8 3.72 -24.02 -7.66
C LEU A 8 3.36 -22.58 -7.27
N PRO A 9 4.35 -21.76 -6.88
CA PRO A 9 4.11 -20.38 -6.49
C PRO A 9 3.75 -19.52 -7.70
N ALA A 10 3.00 -18.45 -7.46
CA ALA A 10 2.78 -17.42 -8.47
C ALA A 10 3.85 -16.33 -8.38
N LYS A 11 3.99 -15.50 -9.43
CA LYS A 11 4.93 -14.37 -9.42
C LYS A 11 4.44 -13.20 -8.56
N SER A 12 3.12 -13.02 -8.47
CA SER A 12 2.46 -11.98 -7.68
C SER A 12 0.98 -12.32 -7.47
N CYS A 13 0.27 -11.57 -6.62
CA CYS A 13 -1.19 -11.69 -6.53
C CYS A 13 -1.86 -11.39 -7.89
N LYS A 14 -1.32 -10.46 -8.67
CA LYS A 14 -1.82 -10.13 -10.01
C LYS A 14 -1.61 -11.27 -11.01
N ASP A 15 -0.50 -12.01 -10.91
CA ASP A 15 -0.24 -13.21 -11.73
C ASP A 15 -1.30 -14.31 -11.46
N ILE A 16 -1.73 -14.48 -10.20
CA ILE A 16 -2.78 -15.44 -9.84
C ILE A 16 -4.13 -15.09 -10.50
N VAL A 17 -4.50 -13.81 -10.46
CA VAL A 17 -5.71 -13.32 -11.16
C VAL A 17 -5.57 -13.51 -12.67
N GLY A 18 -4.43 -13.10 -13.24
CA GLY A 18 -4.18 -13.19 -14.68
C GLY A 18 -4.15 -14.62 -15.21
N SER A 19 -3.83 -15.62 -14.38
CA SER A 19 -3.86 -17.03 -14.75
C SER A 19 -5.22 -17.72 -14.58
N GLY A 20 -6.23 -17.00 -14.06
CA GLY A 20 -7.54 -17.59 -13.75
C GLY A 20 -7.53 -18.54 -12.56
N ASP A 21 -6.48 -18.51 -11.74
CA ASP A 21 -6.31 -19.36 -10.56
C ASP A 21 -6.76 -18.70 -9.26
N ALA A 22 -7.26 -17.46 -9.34
CA ALA A 22 -7.75 -16.70 -8.20
C ALA A 22 -8.90 -17.40 -7.49
N GLY A 23 -8.77 -17.51 -6.17
CA GLY A 23 -9.84 -17.90 -5.27
C GLY A 23 -10.38 -16.69 -4.52
N LEU A 24 -10.70 -16.90 -3.24
CA LEU A 24 -11.12 -15.84 -2.32
C LEU A 24 -9.92 -15.02 -1.83
N ASP A 25 -10.18 -13.88 -1.21
CA ASP A 25 -9.16 -13.12 -0.48
C ASP A 25 -8.50 -14.00 0.58
N GLY A 26 -7.18 -13.89 0.73
CA GLY A 26 -6.46 -14.71 1.70
C GLY A 26 -4.99 -14.91 1.38
N LYS A 27 -4.42 -15.97 1.95
CA LYS A 27 -3.00 -16.27 1.84
C LYS A 27 -2.69 -17.12 0.61
N TYR A 28 -1.71 -16.69 -0.17
CA TYR A 28 -1.20 -17.38 -1.36
C TYR A 28 0.33 -17.49 -1.32
N TRP A 29 0.87 -18.46 -2.04
CA TRP A 29 2.31 -18.66 -2.22
C TRP A 29 2.82 -17.82 -3.40
N VAL A 30 3.68 -16.86 -3.11
CA VAL A 30 4.28 -15.98 -4.12
C VAL A 30 5.79 -16.07 -4.09
N ARG A 31 6.39 -16.15 -5.28
CA ARG A 31 7.82 -16.10 -5.52
C ARG A 31 8.08 -15.14 -6.69
N PRO A 32 8.41 -13.87 -6.42
CA PRO A 32 8.56 -12.86 -7.49
C PRO A 32 9.78 -13.12 -8.39
N ASP A 33 10.80 -13.75 -7.83
CA ASP A 33 12.03 -14.15 -8.52
C ASP A 33 12.66 -15.36 -7.84
N ASP A 34 13.65 -15.96 -8.52
CA ASP A 34 14.33 -17.17 -8.03
C ASP A 34 15.41 -16.87 -6.98
N ALA A 35 15.58 -15.61 -6.53
CA ALA A 35 16.57 -15.28 -5.51
C ALA A 35 16.19 -15.82 -4.13
N ARG A 36 14.96 -16.32 -3.95
CA ARG A 36 14.43 -16.78 -2.66
C ARG A 36 13.40 -17.90 -2.78
N PRO A 37 13.20 -18.67 -1.69
CA PRO A 37 12.05 -19.55 -1.58
C PRO A 37 10.71 -18.80 -1.67
N PRO A 38 9.64 -19.48 -2.11
CA PRO A 38 8.29 -18.96 -2.04
C PRO A 38 7.90 -18.55 -0.62
N ALA A 39 7.11 -17.48 -0.52
CA ALA A 39 6.59 -16.98 0.74
C ALA A 39 5.06 -16.88 0.71
N HIS A 40 4.44 -17.06 1.87
CA HIS A 40 3.04 -16.72 2.04
C HIS A 40 2.85 -15.22 2.00
N VAL A 41 1.90 -14.78 1.19
CA VAL A 41 1.45 -13.39 1.12
C VAL A 41 -0.05 -13.28 1.20
N THR A 42 -0.55 -12.17 1.76
CA THR A 42 -1.99 -11.88 1.77
C THR A 42 -2.36 -11.14 0.50
N CYS A 43 -3.26 -11.73 -0.28
CA CYS A 43 -3.80 -11.17 -1.50
C CYS A 43 -5.29 -10.85 -1.33
N ASP A 44 -5.67 -9.66 -1.78
CA ASP A 44 -7.06 -9.32 -2.09
C ASP A 44 -7.27 -9.60 -3.60
N MET A 45 -8.12 -10.59 -3.85
CA MET A 45 -8.45 -11.15 -5.15
C MET A 45 -9.82 -10.65 -5.65
N THR A 46 -10.55 -9.89 -4.85
CA THR A 46 -11.94 -9.49 -5.16
C THR A 46 -12.06 -8.00 -5.49
N THR A 47 -11.36 -7.13 -4.79
CA THR A 47 -11.52 -5.68 -4.92
C THR A 47 -10.96 -5.17 -6.25
N ASN A 48 -11.75 -4.41 -7.02
CA ASN A 48 -11.33 -3.78 -8.27
C ASN A 48 -10.65 -4.76 -9.26
N GLY A 49 -11.20 -5.97 -9.38
CA GLY A 49 -10.63 -7.00 -10.25
C GLY A 49 -9.43 -7.75 -9.66
N GLY A 50 -9.13 -7.52 -8.37
CA GLY A 50 -8.20 -8.31 -7.58
C GLY A 50 -6.72 -8.20 -7.97
N GLY A 51 -5.93 -9.01 -7.28
CA GLY A 51 -4.49 -9.09 -7.48
C GLY A 51 -3.70 -8.10 -6.62
N TRP A 52 -4.34 -7.56 -5.59
CA TRP A 52 -3.71 -6.66 -4.62
C TRP A 52 -2.90 -7.45 -3.61
N LEU A 53 -1.66 -7.02 -3.39
CA LEU A 53 -0.77 -7.58 -2.37
C LEU A 53 -0.77 -6.67 -1.15
N LEU A 54 -1.04 -7.21 0.03
CA LEU A 54 -0.83 -6.47 1.28
C LEU A 54 0.68 -6.23 1.48
N ILE A 55 1.10 -4.97 1.50
CA ILE A 55 2.51 -4.60 1.68
C ILE A 55 2.81 -3.93 3.04
N SER A 56 1.81 -3.40 3.72
CA SER A 56 1.95 -2.76 5.04
C SER A 56 0.61 -2.83 5.77
N SER A 57 0.66 -3.08 7.07
CA SER A 57 -0.52 -3.05 7.94
C SER A 57 -0.12 -2.45 9.27
N ILE A 58 -0.79 -1.37 9.68
CA ILE A 58 -0.48 -0.64 10.90
C ILE A 58 -1.77 -0.39 11.66
N GLU A 59 -1.83 -0.92 12.87
CA GLU A 59 -2.93 -0.67 13.79
C GLU A 59 -2.46 0.40 14.78
N LYS A 60 -3.17 1.54 14.81
CA LYS A 60 -3.00 2.54 15.87
C LYS A 60 -3.97 2.18 16.97
N ILE A 61 -3.44 1.65 18.07
CA ILE A 61 -4.24 1.25 19.23
C ILE A 61 -4.60 2.47 20.09
N ASP A 62 -3.74 3.51 20.15
CA ASP A 62 -4.08 4.81 20.75
C ASP A 62 -3.12 5.94 20.34
N SER A 63 -3.52 7.19 20.56
CA SER A 63 -2.68 8.38 20.26
C SER A 63 -1.40 8.48 21.09
N HIS A 64 -1.34 7.76 22.22
CA HIS A 64 -0.21 7.73 23.14
C HIS A 64 0.65 6.46 23.02
N ASP A 65 0.13 5.40 22.39
CA ASP A 65 0.78 4.10 22.35
C ASP A 65 1.14 3.74 20.90
N ILE A 66 2.22 4.38 20.43
CA ILE A 66 2.90 3.90 19.23
C ILE A 66 3.68 2.67 19.70
N GLN A 67 3.07 1.48 19.64
CA GLN A 67 3.86 0.24 19.63
C GLN A 67 5.01 0.43 18.64
N PRO A 68 6.25 0.02 18.96
CA PRO A 68 7.38 0.30 18.11
C PRO A 68 7.12 -0.29 16.72
N LEU A 69 6.81 0.60 15.77
CA LEU A 69 6.61 0.23 14.38
C LEU A 69 7.84 -0.54 13.93
N ARG A 70 7.66 -1.81 13.57
CA ARG A 70 8.73 -2.57 12.96
C ARG A 70 8.92 -2.00 11.57
N VAL A 71 10.04 -1.33 11.35
CA VAL A 71 10.40 -0.79 10.04
C VAL A 71 11.18 -1.84 9.28
N CYS A 72 10.58 -2.35 8.21
CA CYS A 72 11.22 -3.27 7.29
C CYS A 72 11.98 -2.51 6.22
N LYS A 73 13.31 -2.68 6.23
CA LYS A 73 14.23 -1.99 5.31
C LYS A 73 14.74 -2.87 4.18
N ASP A 74 14.71 -4.18 4.38
CA ASP A 74 15.23 -5.17 3.45
C ASP A 74 14.08 -6.03 2.94
N TYR A 75 14.14 -6.39 1.65
CA TYR A 75 13.21 -7.34 1.06
C TYR A 75 13.18 -8.64 1.86
N LYS A 76 14.22 -9.03 2.63
CA LYS A 76 14.23 -10.20 3.55
C LYS A 76 13.03 -10.24 4.50
N CYS A 77 12.45 -9.09 4.81
CA CYS A 77 11.22 -8.99 5.59
C CYS A 77 9.93 -9.24 4.77
N TYR A 78 10.01 -9.48 3.47
CA TYR A 78 8.87 -9.71 2.60
C TYR A 78 7.95 -10.85 3.06
N PRO A 79 8.45 -12.00 3.57
CA PRO A 79 7.58 -13.01 4.19
C PRO A 79 6.89 -12.52 5.47
N ASP A 80 7.49 -11.55 6.17
CA ASP A 80 6.94 -10.96 7.40
C ASP A 80 5.80 -9.98 7.09
N ILE A 81 5.84 -9.31 5.93
CA ILE A 81 4.81 -8.35 5.48
C ILE A 81 3.39 -8.93 5.58
N ALA A 82 3.22 -10.20 5.27
CA ALA A 82 1.91 -10.85 5.24
C ALA A 82 1.45 -11.43 6.58
N ASN A 83 2.33 -11.43 7.58
CA ASN A 83 2.11 -12.16 8.83
C ASN A 83 2.18 -11.26 10.07
N PHE A 84 2.71 -10.04 9.97
CA PHE A 84 2.80 -9.12 11.10
C PHE A 84 1.79 -7.98 11.00
N MET A 85 1.02 -7.83 12.08
CA MET A 85 0.33 -6.62 12.46
C MET A 85 1.39 -5.56 12.86
N SER A 86 1.23 -4.30 12.45
CA SER A 86 2.15 -3.18 12.78
C SER A 86 3.50 -3.16 12.05
N LEU A 87 3.49 -3.42 10.75
CA LEU A 87 4.65 -3.34 9.87
C LEU A 87 4.68 -2.08 9.00
N ALA A 88 5.73 -1.27 9.16
CA ALA A 88 6.04 -0.14 8.28
C ALA A 88 7.08 -0.51 7.22
N LEU A 89 6.93 0.03 6.03
CA LEU A 89 7.88 -0.11 4.92
C LEU A 89 8.83 1.07 4.86
N SER A 90 10.12 0.80 4.61
CA SER A 90 11.05 1.83 4.18
C SER A 90 10.91 2.11 2.67
N PRO A 91 11.33 3.30 2.19
CA PRO A 91 11.36 3.62 0.77
C PRO A 91 12.19 2.62 -0.04
N GLU A 92 13.31 2.14 0.51
CA GLU A 92 14.19 1.16 -0.14
C GLU A 92 13.50 -0.20 -0.34
N LEU A 93 12.70 -0.64 0.63
CA LEU A 93 11.90 -1.85 0.49
C LEU A 93 10.79 -1.65 -0.55
N LEU A 94 10.07 -0.52 -0.52
CA LEU A 94 9.07 -0.22 -1.53
C LEU A 94 9.68 -0.18 -2.94
N GLN A 95 10.91 0.31 -3.08
CA GLN A 95 11.63 0.30 -4.36
C GLN A 95 11.93 -1.13 -4.84
N GLN A 96 12.32 -2.02 -3.92
CA GLN A 96 12.55 -3.43 -4.23
C GLN A 96 11.25 -4.14 -4.62
N ILE A 97 10.15 -3.89 -3.90
CA ILE A 97 8.81 -4.38 -4.23
C ILE A 97 8.42 -3.91 -5.64
N LYS A 98 8.57 -2.61 -5.93
CA LYS A 98 8.27 -2.05 -7.25
C LYS A 98 9.02 -2.76 -8.38
N ARG A 99 10.32 -2.98 -8.20
CA ARG A 99 11.17 -3.62 -9.21
C ARG A 99 10.88 -5.11 -9.41
N ARG A 100 10.61 -5.85 -8.33
CA ARG A 100 10.46 -7.32 -8.38
C ARG A 100 9.03 -7.76 -8.70
N LEU A 101 8.03 -7.00 -8.26
CA LEU A 101 6.60 -7.33 -8.42
C LEU A 101 5.89 -6.48 -9.48
N GLY A 102 6.58 -5.49 -10.05
CA GLY A 102 5.97 -4.60 -11.05
C GLY A 102 4.89 -3.69 -10.47
N LEU A 103 5.10 -3.12 -9.28
CA LEU A 103 4.12 -2.25 -8.62
C LEU A 103 3.82 -1.01 -9.48
N THR A 104 2.59 -0.91 -9.99
CA THR A 104 2.07 0.21 -10.78
C THR A 104 1.05 1.05 -10.05
N GLN A 105 0.39 0.49 -9.02
CA GLN A 105 -0.60 1.18 -8.20
C GLN A 105 -0.41 0.87 -6.71
N MET A 106 -0.92 1.76 -5.87
CA MET A 106 -1.06 1.57 -4.42
C MET A 106 -2.52 1.79 -4.02
N ARG A 107 -2.99 0.96 -3.09
CA ARG A 107 -4.29 1.12 -2.44
C ARG A 107 -4.07 1.46 -0.97
N PHE A 108 -4.73 2.51 -0.50
CA PHE A 108 -4.70 2.96 0.88
C PHE A 108 -6.06 2.67 1.49
N HIS A 109 -6.11 1.66 2.35
CA HIS A 109 -7.30 1.29 3.10
C HIS A 109 -7.09 1.60 4.59
N CYS A 110 -7.96 2.43 5.16
CA CYS A 110 -7.92 2.80 6.57
C CYS A 110 -9.33 2.84 7.15
N ARG A 111 -9.51 2.25 8.33
CA ARG A 111 -10.77 2.28 9.06
C ARG A 111 -10.58 2.99 10.40
N LYS A 112 -11.42 3.99 10.67
CA LYS A 112 -11.50 4.72 11.93
C LYS A 112 -12.96 4.87 12.30
N ASP A 113 -13.37 4.27 13.41
CA ASP A 113 -14.77 4.21 13.84
C ASP A 113 -15.69 3.69 12.70
N LYS A 114 -16.69 4.49 12.30
CA LYS A 114 -17.61 4.18 11.19
C LYS A 114 -17.10 4.68 9.82
N LYS A 115 -15.93 5.32 9.78
CA LYS A 115 -15.34 5.90 8.58
C LYS A 115 -14.31 4.95 7.97
N GLN A 116 -14.41 4.74 6.68
CA GLN A 116 -13.50 3.95 5.85
C GLN A 116 -12.98 4.87 4.74
N LEU A 117 -11.66 4.97 4.68
CA LEU A 117 -10.92 5.56 3.59
C LEU A 117 -10.44 4.43 2.70
N ASP A 118 -10.80 4.46 1.42
CA ASP A 118 -10.33 3.50 0.43
C ASP A 118 -9.95 4.25 -0.85
N LEU A 119 -8.65 4.49 -1.03
CA LEU A 119 -8.14 5.22 -2.18
C LEU A 119 -7.21 4.34 -2.99
N ILE A 120 -7.38 4.35 -4.30
CA ILE A 120 -6.53 3.62 -5.24
C ILE A 120 -5.82 4.66 -6.11
N THR A 121 -4.49 4.64 -6.18
CA THR A 121 -3.77 5.54 -7.10
C THR A 121 -4.18 5.24 -8.55
N SER A 122 -4.38 6.26 -9.38
CA SER A 122 -4.81 6.08 -10.77
C SER A 122 -3.84 5.19 -11.56
N ASP A 123 -4.35 4.34 -12.46
CA ASP A 123 -3.51 3.46 -13.30
C ASP A 123 -2.91 4.20 -14.52
N ASN A 124 -2.13 5.25 -14.25
CA ASN A 124 -1.50 6.07 -15.26
C ASN A 124 -0.26 6.79 -14.72
N ASN A 125 0.30 7.71 -15.51
CA ASN A 125 1.47 8.50 -15.12
C ASN A 125 1.26 9.32 -13.84
N ARG A 126 0.04 9.76 -13.53
CA ARG A 126 -0.28 10.50 -12.30
C ARG A 126 -0.16 9.60 -11.08
N GLY A 127 -0.74 8.40 -11.11
CA GLY A 127 -0.56 7.43 -10.03
C GLY A 127 0.90 7.01 -9.86
N SER A 128 1.65 6.90 -10.96
CA SER A 128 3.11 6.66 -10.85
C SER A 128 3.85 7.78 -10.11
N HIS A 129 3.42 9.04 -10.18
CA HIS A 129 4.02 10.12 -9.39
C HIS A 129 3.74 9.93 -7.89
N VAL A 130 2.55 9.45 -7.52
CA VAL A 130 2.23 9.11 -6.12
C VAL A 130 3.17 8.03 -5.59
N ILE A 131 3.43 6.99 -6.38
CA ILE A 131 4.37 5.93 -5.99
C ILE A 131 5.78 6.50 -5.80
N LYS A 132 6.27 7.32 -6.72
CA LYS A 132 7.62 7.91 -6.60
C LYS A 132 7.75 8.82 -5.38
N TYR A 133 6.71 9.57 -5.03
CA TYR A 133 6.67 10.35 -3.79
C TYR A 133 6.89 9.47 -2.55
N PHE A 134 6.29 8.27 -2.51
CA PHE A 134 6.55 7.30 -1.44
C PHE A 134 7.89 6.55 -1.55
N LEU A 135 8.58 6.66 -2.68
CA LEU A 135 9.97 6.25 -2.89
C LEU A 135 10.98 7.36 -2.58
N ASP A 136 10.56 8.35 -1.78
CA ASP A 136 11.38 9.49 -1.32
C ASP A 136 11.65 10.60 -2.37
N GLU A 137 10.87 10.66 -3.45
CA GLU A 137 10.89 11.84 -4.33
C GLU A 137 10.27 13.06 -3.61
N LYS A 138 10.90 14.23 -3.69
CA LYS A 138 10.51 15.41 -2.89
C LYS A 138 9.20 16.05 -3.33
N ASP A 139 8.85 15.91 -4.60
CA ASP A 139 7.70 16.59 -5.16
C ASP A 139 6.40 15.92 -4.72
N ARG A 140 5.62 16.62 -3.88
CA ARG A 140 4.29 16.19 -3.47
C ARG A 140 3.33 16.20 -4.66
N PRO A 141 2.76 15.05 -5.06
CA PRO A 141 1.78 14.99 -6.13
C PRO A 141 0.49 15.72 -5.75
N ALA A 142 -0.25 16.22 -6.74
CA ALA A 142 -1.59 16.76 -6.52
C ALA A 142 -2.55 15.66 -6.04
N ALA A 143 -3.56 16.02 -5.26
CA ALA A 143 -4.60 15.08 -4.83
C ALA A 143 -5.58 14.79 -5.99
N CYS A 144 -6.18 15.84 -6.55
CA CYS A 144 -7.20 15.73 -7.57
C CYS A 144 -6.68 15.06 -8.85
N GLY A 145 -7.32 13.96 -9.26
CA GLY A 145 -6.99 13.22 -10.49
C GLY A 145 -5.79 12.28 -10.38
N TYR A 146 -5.24 12.07 -9.18
CA TYR A 146 -4.11 11.15 -8.91
C TYR A 146 -4.54 9.87 -8.18
N PHE A 147 -5.81 9.79 -7.77
CA PHE A 147 -6.45 8.60 -7.23
C PHE A 147 -7.86 8.42 -7.79
N GLU A 148 -8.40 7.25 -7.53
CA GLU A 148 -9.76 6.81 -7.74
C GLU A 148 -10.34 6.33 -6.41
N ARG A 149 -11.65 6.47 -6.26
CA ARG A 149 -12.40 5.96 -5.12
C ARG A 149 -12.43 4.44 -5.13
N GLY A 150 -11.98 3.84 -4.04
CA GLY A 150 -12.18 2.42 -3.77
C GLY A 150 -13.61 2.12 -3.31
N PRO A 151 -14.10 0.88 -3.48
CA PRO A 151 -15.49 0.50 -3.24
C PRO A 151 -15.90 0.61 -1.77
N GLU A 152 -14.95 0.56 -0.84
CA GLU A 152 -15.22 0.63 0.60
C GLU A 152 -15.16 2.06 1.15
N ASP A 153 -14.84 3.07 0.33
CA ASP A 153 -14.70 4.44 0.82
C ASP A 153 -16.05 5.06 1.19
N ASN A 154 -16.15 5.52 2.43
CA ASN A 154 -17.24 6.36 2.91
C ASN A 154 -16.72 7.66 3.57
N SER A 155 -15.45 7.97 3.30
CA SER A 155 -14.74 9.13 3.81
C SER A 155 -15.23 10.39 3.11
N SER A 156 -14.98 11.55 3.74
CA SER A 156 -15.25 12.84 3.10
C SER A 156 -14.05 13.34 2.28
N LEU A 157 -12.86 12.76 2.48
CA LEU A 157 -11.60 13.19 1.87
C LEU A 157 -11.49 12.80 0.40
N GLU A 158 -12.11 11.70 0.01
CA GLU A 158 -12.21 11.32 -1.40
C GLU A 158 -13.10 12.31 -2.16
N LYS A 159 -14.27 12.62 -1.60
CA LYS A 159 -15.30 13.47 -2.23
C LYS A 159 -14.84 14.89 -2.52
N ASP A 160 -13.88 15.37 -1.73
CA ASP A 160 -13.28 16.69 -1.91
C ASP A 160 -11.75 16.57 -1.85
N CYS A 161 -11.15 16.29 -3.01
CA CYS A 161 -9.70 16.29 -3.17
C CYS A 161 -9.09 17.69 -2.91
N HIS A 162 -9.86 18.77 -3.03
CA HIS A 162 -9.43 20.11 -2.61
C HIS A 162 -9.45 20.27 -1.09
N GLY A 163 -10.09 19.35 -0.36
CA GLY A 163 -10.04 19.23 1.10
C GLY A 163 -8.72 18.69 1.64
N TRP A 164 -7.78 18.27 0.79
CA TRP A 164 -6.45 17.80 1.19
C TRP A 164 -5.51 18.95 1.56
N GLU A 165 -4.59 18.71 2.49
CA GLU A 165 -3.59 19.71 2.91
C GLU A 165 -2.79 20.20 1.71
N SER A 166 -2.90 21.50 1.39
CA SER A 166 -2.29 22.08 0.19
C SER A 166 -2.70 21.39 -1.13
N GLU A 167 -3.82 20.66 -1.14
CA GLU A 167 -4.36 19.94 -2.32
C GLU A 167 -3.40 18.90 -2.90
N LYS A 168 -2.56 18.35 -2.02
CA LYS A 168 -1.45 17.46 -2.37
C LYS A 168 -1.38 16.27 -1.44
N TRP A 169 -0.79 15.18 -1.92
CA TRP A 169 -0.46 14.02 -1.09
C TRP A 169 0.51 14.38 0.03
N GLY A 170 0.35 13.69 1.16
CA GLY A 170 1.11 13.89 2.39
C GLY A 170 1.09 15.30 2.98
N CYS A 171 2.12 15.64 3.76
CA CYS A 171 2.19 16.87 4.56
C CYS A 171 3.40 17.73 4.14
N GLY A 172 3.23 19.06 4.15
CA GLY A 172 4.26 20.01 3.69
C GLY A 172 5.08 20.69 4.79
N GLY A 173 4.84 20.38 6.07
CA GLY A 173 5.45 21.08 7.20
C GLY A 173 6.97 20.84 7.32
N LEU A 174 7.75 21.93 7.32
CA LEU A 174 9.20 21.96 7.57
C LEU A 174 9.56 21.08 8.78
N GLY A 175 10.34 20.01 8.55
CA GLY A 175 10.89 19.14 9.60
C GLY A 175 10.08 17.88 9.95
N THR A 176 8.87 17.68 9.39
CA THR A 176 8.07 16.45 9.62
C THR A 176 8.12 15.45 8.48
N ASP A 177 8.69 15.86 7.34
CA ASP A 177 8.88 15.03 6.16
C ASP A 177 10.15 14.20 6.25
N LEU A 178 10.19 13.30 7.23
CA LEU A 178 11.15 12.20 7.20
C LEU A 178 10.62 11.23 6.15
N GLY A 179 11.19 11.25 4.94
CA GLY A 179 10.71 10.50 3.77
C GLY A 179 10.24 9.07 4.04
N TRP A 180 10.94 8.37 4.93
CA TRP A 180 10.58 7.02 5.36
C TRP A 180 9.28 6.89 6.16
N LYS A 181 8.78 7.97 6.78
CA LYS A 181 7.51 8.01 7.54
C LYS A 181 6.30 8.37 6.67
N ARG A 182 6.49 8.78 5.41
CA ARG A 182 5.42 9.26 4.52
C ARG A 182 4.31 8.22 4.39
N LEU A 183 4.64 6.95 4.18
CA LEU A 183 3.67 5.88 3.94
C LEU A 183 2.68 5.63 5.08
N TYR A 184 3.02 5.97 6.33
CA TYR A 184 2.20 5.57 7.48
C TYR A 184 1.93 6.66 8.53
N ARG A 185 2.63 7.78 8.50
CA ARG A 185 2.28 8.96 9.31
C ARG A 185 1.55 10.02 8.50
N ASN A 186 2.00 10.26 7.27
CA ASN A 186 1.63 11.42 6.49
C ASN A 186 1.34 11.01 5.02
N ALA A 187 0.61 9.92 4.80
CA ALA A 187 0.28 9.51 3.43
C ALA A 187 -0.80 10.43 2.86
N ILE A 188 -1.83 10.68 3.66
CA ILE A 188 -3.03 11.44 3.31
C ILE A 188 -3.36 12.33 4.51
N ARG A 189 -3.59 13.63 4.26
CA ARG A 189 -3.93 14.60 5.31
C ARG A 189 -4.93 15.63 4.78
N GLY A 190 -6.02 15.85 5.52
CA GLY A 190 -7.01 16.90 5.24
C GLY A 190 -6.59 18.28 5.76
N LYS A 191 -7.19 19.35 5.21
CA LYS A 191 -6.99 20.76 5.62
C LYS A 191 -7.43 21.02 7.08
N SER A 192 -8.26 20.19 7.69
CA SER A 192 -8.67 20.26 9.10
C SER A 192 -9.13 18.89 9.57
N GLY A 193 -8.84 18.51 10.83
CA GLY A 193 -8.96 17.16 11.37
C GLY A 193 -10.25 16.40 11.05
N ILE A 194 -10.15 15.46 10.12
CA ILE A 194 -11.08 14.34 9.92
C ILE A 194 -10.45 13.11 10.59
#